data_AF-A0A8C6ZKL3-F1
#
_entry.id   AF-A0A8C6ZKL3-F1
#
_cell.length_a   1.000
_cell.length_b   1.000
_cell.length_c   1.000
_cell.angle_alpha   90.00
_cell.angle_beta   90.00
_cell.angle_gamma   90.00
#
_symmetry.space_group_name_H-M   'P 1'
#
loop_
_entity.id
_entity.type
_entity.pdbx_description
1 polymer ?
#
loop_
_entity_poly.entity_id
_entity_poly.type
_entity_poly.pdbx_seq_one_letter_code
_entity_poly.pdbx_strand_id
1 'polypeptide(L)'
;IVGRIKEFAGLSLRDVLQMNNVELHKQGLLLFTEILKRQPVEIKLFTNRGICKEAIDVLLETVNCPVLEVAVEAVKAVAAFLRKEHLSCPPVLYAELQKLLGTVLKRCADLSPPQSSKRRAVSLEGVLQGQFLLHALESFRNACRLAVEFQSDPMAQENAFTAPDCESRDTLSNFSEFLLRICDNLCIPMVMSYLERAVSPSVMEVFISALNTLFTVMPNMRDKFSKKLGTDHVPCAALLDRQNLLLLRILSNPVLNQTCSSFLYNLCLSLYSVMEKERDFSQNEQEMFELLQKGLPQLNYTVPESLLLLTENPEPFSLDQSLCSHQYCFILLLYFAYTFGDRFVPEAELFLAMKTFLLSAQDRGDCPPPYIFRAVLYFLAVCQDKSKDLDLVKDDFIPPSWTFSVQFN
;
A
#
# COMPACT_ATOMS: atom_id res chain seq x y z
N ILE A 1 27.81 29.59 12.22
CA ILE A 1 27.54 28.13 12.33
C ILE A 1 26.57 27.69 11.23
N VAL A 2 25.34 28.21 11.20
CA VAL A 2 24.34 27.96 10.12
C VAL A 2 24.84 28.33 8.71
N GLY A 3 25.61 29.42 8.58
CA GLY A 3 26.21 29.83 7.29
C GLY A 3 27.34 28.93 6.79
N ARG A 4 28.05 28.20 7.67
CA ARG A 4 29.09 27.25 7.26
C ARG A 4 28.51 25.88 6.88
N ILE A 5 27.37 25.49 7.46
CA ILE A 5 26.67 24.25 7.11
C ILE A 5 26.10 24.29 5.66
N LYS A 6 25.76 25.50 5.17
CA LYS A 6 25.22 25.73 3.81
C LYS A 6 26.17 25.41 2.66
N GLU A 7 27.47 25.64 2.82
CA GLU A 7 28.49 25.26 1.84
C GLU A 7 29.06 23.85 2.10
N PHE A 8 28.90 23.32 3.32
CA PHE A 8 29.52 22.07 3.74
C PHE A 8 28.74 20.80 3.36
N ALA A 9 27.40 20.80 3.36
CA ALA A 9 26.68 19.52 3.41
C ALA A 9 26.89 18.60 2.18
N GLY A 10 27.00 19.14 0.96
CA GLY A 10 27.29 18.37 -0.25
C GLY A 10 28.78 18.22 -0.54
N LEU A 11 29.54 19.33 -0.47
CA LEU A 11 30.98 19.36 -0.77
C LEU A 11 31.82 18.63 0.29
N SER A 12 31.53 18.83 1.59
CA SER A 12 32.23 18.11 2.66
C SER A 12 31.89 16.62 2.66
N LEU A 13 30.68 16.22 2.25
CA LEU A 13 30.36 14.80 2.11
C LEU A 13 31.16 14.20 0.96
N ARG A 14 31.30 14.92 -0.17
CA ARG A 14 32.15 14.52 -1.28
C ARG A 14 33.61 14.38 -0.87
N ASP A 15 34.14 15.33 -0.11
CA ASP A 15 35.51 15.28 0.41
C ASP A 15 35.71 14.12 1.38
N VAL A 16 34.72 13.83 2.24
CA VAL A 16 34.72 12.67 3.14
C VAL A 16 34.70 11.35 2.35
N LEU A 17 33.97 11.30 1.24
CA LEU A 17 33.88 10.11 0.38
C LEU A 17 35.13 9.82 -0.43
N GLN A 18 35.96 10.84 -0.68
CA GLN A 18 37.28 10.66 -1.27
C GLN A 18 38.29 10.05 -0.29
N MET A 19 38.01 10.03 1.01
CA MET A 19 38.86 9.40 2.00
C MET A 19 38.53 7.91 2.07
N ASN A 20 39.48 6.99 1.88
CA ASN A 20 39.23 5.53 1.95
C ASN A 20 38.94 5.01 3.38
N ASN A 21 37.97 5.58 4.09
CA ASN A 21 37.61 5.21 5.44
C ASN A 21 36.09 5.03 5.59
N VAL A 22 35.69 3.77 5.71
CA VAL A 22 34.30 3.31 5.83
C VAL A 22 33.57 3.95 7.01
N GLU A 23 34.23 4.12 8.16
CA GLU A 23 33.62 4.72 9.34
C GLU A 23 33.40 6.21 9.14
N LEU A 24 34.33 6.91 8.47
CA LEU A 24 34.13 8.32 8.12
C LEU A 24 32.97 8.50 7.14
N HIS A 25 32.81 7.62 6.15
CA HIS A 25 31.65 7.65 5.24
C HIS A 25 30.33 7.48 6.00
N LYS A 26 30.28 6.51 6.90
CA LYS A 26 29.11 6.23 7.74
C LYS A 26 28.73 7.42 8.62
N GLN A 27 29.71 7.99 9.34
CA GLN A 27 29.48 9.16 10.20
C GLN A 27 29.10 10.41 9.38
N GLY A 28 29.72 10.60 8.20
CA GLY A 28 29.37 11.68 7.28
C GLY A 28 27.92 11.59 6.80
N LEU A 29 27.47 10.39 6.39
CA LEU A 29 26.10 10.13 5.96
C LEU A 29 25.09 10.25 7.11
N LEU A 30 25.43 9.79 8.31
CA LEU A 30 24.61 9.97 9.51
C LEU A 30 24.40 11.45 9.82
N LEU A 31 25.49 12.23 9.84
CA LEU A 31 25.42 13.67 10.06
C LEU A 31 24.60 14.37 8.98
N PHE A 32 24.82 14.01 7.71
CA PHE A 32 24.07 14.57 6.58
C PHE A 32 22.57 14.28 6.68
N THR A 33 22.21 13.04 7.02
CA THR A 33 20.81 12.64 7.28
C THR A 33 20.18 13.52 8.37
N GLU A 34 20.92 13.78 9.44
CA GLU A 34 20.39 14.51 10.58
C GLU A 34 20.25 16.01 10.32
N ILE A 35 21.16 16.58 9.50
CA ILE A 35 21.02 17.93 8.96
C ILE A 35 19.75 18.03 8.11
N LEU A 36 19.53 17.10 7.18
CA LEU A 36 18.34 17.07 6.33
C LEU A 36 17.03 16.92 7.13
N LYS A 37 17.08 16.17 8.24
CA LYS A 37 15.91 15.96 9.09
C LYS A 37 15.53 17.18 9.90
N ARG A 38 16.52 17.89 10.46
CA ARG A 38 16.33 19.00 11.42
C ARG A 38 16.36 20.39 10.78
N GLN A 39 16.53 20.46 9.46
CA GLN A 39 16.53 21.74 8.75
C GLN A 39 15.18 22.45 8.92
N PRO A 40 15.18 23.72 9.38
CA PRO A 40 13.99 24.54 9.45
C PRO A 40 13.57 25.00 8.04
N VAL A 41 12.26 25.20 7.85
CA VAL A 41 11.63 25.44 6.53
C VAL A 41 12.14 26.72 5.86
N GLU A 42 12.57 27.71 6.65
CA GLU A 42 13.04 29.02 6.18
C GLU A 42 14.45 28.96 5.59
N ILE A 43 15.23 27.92 5.91
CA ILE A 43 16.61 27.79 5.45
C ILE A 43 16.62 26.85 4.25
N LYS A 44 16.98 27.36 3.07
CA LYS A 44 17.27 26.52 1.90
C LYS A 44 18.71 26.01 1.96
N LEU A 45 18.92 24.71 2.13
CA LEU A 45 20.24 24.07 2.01
C LEU A 45 20.71 24.03 0.55
N PHE A 46 19.81 23.65 -0.35
CA PHE A 46 20.09 23.58 -1.78
C PHE A 46 19.67 24.89 -2.41
N THR A 47 20.60 25.83 -2.55
CA THR A 47 20.31 27.19 -3.04
C THR A 47 20.24 27.28 -4.57
N ASN A 48 20.83 26.30 -5.27
CA ASN A 48 20.82 26.24 -6.72
C ASN A 48 20.70 24.79 -7.22
N ARG A 49 20.34 24.63 -8.50
CA ARG A 49 20.20 23.34 -9.19
C ARG A 49 21.50 22.52 -9.18
N GLY A 50 22.65 23.18 -9.28
CA GLY A 50 23.96 22.51 -9.34
C GLY A 50 24.29 21.77 -8.05
N ILE A 51 24.11 22.41 -6.90
CA ILE A 51 24.36 21.83 -5.56
C ILE A 51 23.36 20.69 -5.28
N CYS A 52 22.09 20.84 -5.69
CA CYS A 52 21.10 19.76 -5.59
C CYS A 52 21.51 18.55 -6.42
N LYS A 53 21.93 18.76 -7.67
CA LYS A 53 22.43 17.69 -8.53
C LYS A 53 23.68 17.01 -7.95
N GLU A 54 24.64 17.78 -7.45
CA GLU A 54 25.86 17.23 -6.85
C GLU A 54 25.52 16.37 -5.61
N ALA A 55 24.57 16.80 -4.78
CA ALA A 55 24.09 16.00 -3.67
C ALA A 55 23.44 14.68 -4.14
N ILE A 56 22.65 14.71 -5.22
CA ILE A 56 22.08 13.49 -5.82
C ILE A 56 23.19 12.56 -6.35
N ASP A 57 24.20 13.10 -7.02
CA ASP A 57 25.33 12.32 -7.54
C ASP A 57 26.12 11.65 -6.42
N VAL A 58 26.37 12.37 -5.32
CA VAL A 58 27.00 11.85 -4.11
C VAL A 58 26.15 10.75 -3.44
N LEU A 59 24.84 10.95 -3.35
CA LEU A 59 23.92 9.93 -2.83
C LEU A 59 23.88 8.69 -3.75
N LEU A 60 23.92 8.86 -5.06
CA LEU A 60 24.01 7.75 -6.02
C LEU A 60 25.30 6.94 -5.84
N GLU A 61 26.44 7.60 -5.66
CA GLU A 61 27.73 6.95 -5.44
C GLU A 61 27.73 6.15 -4.13
N THR A 62 27.24 6.75 -3.05
CA THR A 62 27.18 6.11 -1.73
C THR A 62 26.16 4.98 -1.65
N VAL A 63 25.01 5.11 -2.29
CA VAL A 63 24.05 4.00 -2.45
C VAL A 63 24.69 2.86 -3.22
N ASN A 64 25.64 3.10 -4.13
CA ASN A 64 26.36 2.05 -4.87
C ASN A 64 27.66 1.56 -4.18
N CYS A 65 27.98 2.04 -2.98
CA CYS A 65 29.15 1.59 -2.21
C CYS A 65 29.11 0.07 -1.94
N PRO A 66 30.18 -0.71 -2.15
CA PRO A 66 30.15 -2.16 -1.92
C PRO A 66 29.90 -2.53 -0.45
N VAL A 67 30.16 -1.62 0.49
CA VAL A 67 29.94 -1.85 1.93
C VAL A 67 28.47 -1.59 2.28
N LEU A 68 27.76 -2.63 2.73
CA LEU A 68 26.33 -2.55 3.02
C LEU A 68 25.99 -1.55 4.14
N GLU A 69 26.81 -1.43 5.18
CA GLU A 69 26.59 -0.45 6.26
C GLU A 69 26.55 1.00 5.75
N VAL A 70 27.48 1.35 4.86
CA VAL A 70 27.53 2.69 4.23
C VAL A 70 26.30 2.89 3.34
N ALA A 71 25.93 1.86 2.57
CA ALA A 71 24.77 1.92 1.71
C ALA A 71 23.45 2.05 2.50
N VAL A 72 23.32 1.42 3.66
CA VAL A 72 22.15 1.60 4.56
C VAL A 72 22.05 3.04 5.05
N GLU A 73 23.15 3.65 5.50
CA GLU A 73 23.15 5.07 5.89
C GLU A 73 22.89 6.00 4.71
N ALA A 74 23.37 5.65 3.50
CA ALA A 74 23.09 6.39 2.29
C ALA A 74 21.60 6.39 1.96
N VAL A 75 20.93 5.24 2.05
CA VAL A 75 19.49 5.15 1.77
C VAL A 75 18.66 5.90 2.84
N LYS A 76 19.09 5.92 4.11
CA LYS A 76 18.48 6.79 5.13
C LYS A 76 18.61 8.27 4.76
N ALA A 77 19.77 8.68 4.25
CA ALA A 77 19.99 10.04 3.77
C ALA A 77 19.10 10.35 2.56
N VAL A 78 18.95 9.42 1.61
CA VAL A 78 18.01 9.56 0.48
C VAL A 78 16.58 9.77 0.96
N ALA A 79 16.11 8.96 1.91
CA ALA A 79 14.78 9.12 2.47
C ALA A 79 14.59 10.51 3.12
N ALA A 80 15.60 11.02 3.83
CA ALA A 80 15.56 12.36 4.42
C ALA A 80 15.66 13.49 3.38
N PHE A 81 16.35 13.25 2.27
CA PHE A 81 16.55 14.20 1.16
C PHE A 81 15.28 14.41 0.33
N LEU A 82 14.44 13.38 0.18
CA LEU A 82 13.19 13.41 -0.57
C LEU A 82 12.07 14.16 0.20
N ARG A 83 12.25 15.47 0.37
CA ARG A 83 11.27 16.39 0.95
C ARG A 83 11.10 17.62 0.08
N LYS A 84 9.91 18.21 0.09
CA LYS A 84 9.60 19.40 -0.71
C LYS A 84 10.58 20.53 -0.45
N GLU A 85 10.92 20.81 0.81
CA GLU A 85 11.78 21.93 1.22
C GLU A 85 13.20 21.84 0.64
N HIS A 86 13.68 20.62 0.39
CA HIS A 86 15.01 20.37 -0.17
C HIS A 86 15.02 20.45 -1.70
N LEU A 87 13.87 20.18 -2.32
CA LEU A 87 13.74 19.98 -3.77
C LEU A 87 12.94 21.09 -4.48
N SER A 88 12.43 22.08 -3.74
CA SER A 88 11.65 23.23 -4.24
C SER A 88 12.50 24.30 -4.94
N CYS A 89 13.49 23.89 -5.75
CA CYS A 89 14.27 24.79 -6.58
C CYS A 89 13.89 24.57 -8.05
N PRO A 90 13.02 25.40 -8.63
CA PRO A 90 12.64 25.27 -10.03
C PRO A 90 13.86 25.47 -10.96
N PRO A 91 13.99 24.69 -12.05
CA PRO A 91 13.19 23.51 -12.38
C PRO A 91 13.57 22.29 -11.52
N VAL A 92 12.57 21.55 -11.05
CA VAL A 92 12.75 20.31 -10.28
C VAL A 92 13.44 19.25 -11.14
N LEU A 93 14.43 18.56 -10.57
CA LEU A 93 15.26 17.56 -11.25
C LEU A 93 14.61 16.17 -11.28
N TYR A 94 13.43 16.01 -11.88
CA TYR A 94 12.71 14.73 -11.82
C TYR A 94 13.52 13.56 -12.39
N ALA A 95 14.23 13.73 -13.51
CA ALA A 95 15.03 12.69 -14.13
C ALA A 95 16.15 12.18 -13.21
N GLU A 96 16.82 13.06 -12.46
CA GLU A 96 17.85 12.67 -11.50
C GLU A 96 17.22 11.99 -10.27
N LEU A 97 16.05 12.43 -9.83
CA LEU A 97 15.28 11.76 -8.77
C LEU A 97 14.82 10.36 -9.18
N GLN A 98 14.36 10.17 -10.42
CA GLN A 98 14.01 8.86 -10.97
C GLN A 98 15.24 7.94 -10.97
N LYS A 99 16.40 8.45 -11.38
CA LYS A 99 17.65 7.70 -11.39
C LYS A 99 18.08 7.29 -9.97
N LEU A 100 18.01 8.21 -9.01
CA LEU A 100 18.31 7.95 -7.60
C LEU A 100 17.40 6.86 -7.03
N LEU A 101 16.08 7.03 -7.15
CA LEU A 101 15.11 6.08 -6.61
C LEU A 101 15.20 4.72 -7.33
N GLY A 102 15.39 4.74 -8.65
CA GLY A 102 15.64 3.56 -9.46
C GLY A 102 16.84 2.76 -8.99
N THR A 103 17.92 3.44 -8.62
CA THR A 103 19.16 2.81 -8.13
C THR A 103 18.96 2.20 -6.75
N VAL A 104 18.33 2.93 -5.82
CA VAL A 104 18.03 2.45 -4.46
C VAL A 104 17.21 1.15 -4.51
N LEU A 105 16.13 1.14 -5.30
CA LEU A 105 15.22 0.00 -5.38
C LEU A 105 15.85 -1.18 -6.14
N LYS A 106 16.59 -0.94 -7.22
CA LYS A 106 17.30 -2.03 -7.93
C LYS A 106 18.34 -2.69 -7.03
N ARG A 107 19.14 -1.90 -6.32
CA ARG A 107 20.11 -2.44 -5.37
C ARG A 107 19.44 -3.27 -4.28
N CYS A 108 18.27 -2.86 -3.80
CA CYS A 108 17.51 -3.66 -2.83
C CYS A 108 17.04 -5.00 -3.42
N ALA A 109 16.65 -5.01 -4.70
CA ALA A 109 16.30 -6.24 -5.41
C ALA A 109 17.52 -7.16 -5.58
N ASP A 110 18.68 -6.62 -5.93
CA ASP A 110 19.94 -7.38 -6.11
C ASP A 110 20.44 -8.01 -4.81
N LEU A 111 20.20 -7.34 -3.67
CA LEU A 111 20.52 -7.88 -2.35
C LEU A 111 19.63 -9.06 -1.95
N SER A 112 18.50 -9.29 -2.63
CA SER A 112 17.60 -10.41 -2.34
C SER A 112 18.21 -11.73 -2.80
N PRO A 113 18.59 -12.67 -1.89
CA PRO A 113 19.21 -13.92 -2.32
C PRO A 113 18.27 -14.77 -3.19
N PRO A 114 18.81 -15.63 -4.08
CA PRO A 114 17.99 -16.58 -4.85
C PRO A 114 17.28 -17.59 -3.92
N GLN A 115 16.09 -18.02 -4.33
CA GLN A 115 15.11 -18.84 -3.56
C GLN A 115 15.59 -20.22 -3.06
N SER A 116 16.86 -20.60 -3.28
CA SER A 116 17.35 -21.97 -3.06
C SER A 116 17.89 -22.28 -1.65
N SER A 117 18.14 -21.28 -0.79
CA SER A 117 18.68 -21.51 0.56
C SER A 117 17.58 -21.50 1.64
N LYS A 118 16.79 -22.58 1.69
CA LYS A 118 15.91 -22.86 2.83
C LYS A 118 16.74 -22.91 4.13
N ARG A 119 16.39 -22.02 5.07
CA ARG A 119 16.88 -21.91 6.45
C ARG A 119 18.33 -21.45 6.57
N ARG A 120 18.54 -20.18 6.88
CA ARG A 120 19.66 -19.77 7.74
C ARG A 120 19.13 -18.84 8.81
N ALA A 121 19.68 -19.02 10.01
CA ALA A 121 19.50 -18.16 11.17
C ALA A 121 19.60 -16.68 10.77
N VAL A 122 18.95 -15.80 11.55
CA VAL A 122 19.05 -14.34 11.41
C VAL A 122 20.54 -13.96 11.47
N SER A 123 21.18 -13.87 10.30
CA SER A 123 22.54 -13.36 10.19
C SER A 123 22.49 -11.84 10.33
N LEU A 124 23.60 -11.25 10.79
CA LEU A 124 23.75 -9.79 10.83
C LEU A 124 23.46 -9.16 9.44
N GLU A 125 23.82 -9.87 8.36
CA GLU A 125 23.50 -9.49 6.99
C GLU A 125 22.00 -9.45 6.69
N GLY A 126 21.22 -10.41 7.23
CA GLY A 126 19.76 -10.42 7.08
C GLY A 126 19.09 -9.23 7.80
N VAL A 127 19.63 -8.81 8.94
CA VAL A 127 19.15 -7.61 9.66
C VAL A 127 19.44 -6.34 8.86
N LEU A 128 20.68 -6.20 8.36
CA LEU A 128 21.08 -5.06 7.53
C LEU A 128 20.28 -5.00 6.22
N GLN A 129 20.00 -6.15 5.60
CA GLN A 129 19.15 -6.23 4.43
C GLN A 129 17.71 -5.79 4.72
N GLY A 130 17.14 -6.21 5.86
CA GLY A 130 15.82 -5.74 6.30
C GLY A 130 15.79 -4.23 6.55
N GLN A 131 16.84 -3.66 7.13
CA GLN A 131 16.98 -2.20 7.30
C GLN A 131 17.11 -1.47 5.95
N PHE A 132 17.90 -2.02 5.03
CA PHE A 132 18.04 -1.46 3.68
C PHE A 132 16.68 -1.42 2.98
N LEU A 133 15.93 -2.53 3.00
CA LEU A 133 14.58 -2.61 2.44
C LEU A 133 13.64 -1.58 3.06
N LEU A 134 13.62 -1.49 4.39
CA LEU A 134 12.80 -0.52 5.09
C LEU A 134 13.07 0.90 4.61
N HIS A 135 14.33 1.34 4.61
CA HIS A 135 14.68 2.71 4.21
C HIS A 135 14.54 2.95 2.71
N ALA A 136 14.68 1.92 1.87
CA ALA A 136 14.41 1.99 0.44
C ALA A 136 12.91 2.24 0.19
N LEU A 137 12.04 1.55 0.92
CA LEU A 137 10.59 1.77 0.87
C LEU A 137 10.21 3.13 1.49
N GLU A 138 10.90 3.60 2.53
CA GLU A 138 10.70 4.95 3.05
C GLU A 138 11.06 6.02 2.01
N SER A 139 12.15 5.81 1.27
CA SER A 139 12.53 6.66 0.15
C SER A 139 11.44 6.68 -0.93
N PHE A 140 10.92 5.51 -1.30
CA PHE A 140 9.81 5.40 -2.25
C PHE A 140 8.54 6.09 -1.76
N ARG A 141 8.16 5.90 -0.49
CA ARG A 141 7.02 6.58 0.14
C ARG A 141 7.18 8.10 0.09
N ASN A 142 8.36 8.60 0.46
CA ASN A 142 8.64 10.02 0.48
C ASN A 142 8.62 10.62 -0.94
N ALA A 143 9.09 9.88 -1.95
CA ALA A 143 8.93 10.27 -3.35
C ALA A 143 7.46 10.34 -3.80
N CYS A 144 6.61 9.40 -3.35
CA CYS A 144 5.16 9.46 -3.60
C CYS A 144 4.53 10.70 -2.93
N ARG A 145 4.89 10.98 -1.68
CA ARG A 145 4.42 12.19 -0.96
C ARG A 145 4.85 13.47 -1.65
N LEU A 146 6.10 13.53 -2.10
CA LEU A 146 6.64 14.65 -2.86
C LEU A 146 5.83 14.90 -4.13
N ALA A 147 5.43 13.84 -4.84
CA ALA A 147 4.60 13.97 -6.02
C ALA A 147 3.24 14.61 -5.69
N VAL A 148 2.58 14.20 -4.59
CA VAL A 148 1.34 14.87 -4.11
C VAL A 148 1.59 16.33 -3.77
N GLU A 149 2.65 16.63 -3.03
CA GLU A 149 2.96 17.98 -2.57
C GLU A 149 3.30 18.94 -3.75
N PHE A 150 3.86 18.42 -4.85
CA PHE A 150 4.12 19.18 -6.08
C PHE A 150 2.90 19.33 -7.00
N GLN A 151 1.84 18.52 -6.86
CA GLN A 151 0.59 18.77 -7.60
C GLN A 151 -0.03 20.12 -7.23
N SER A 152 0.13 20.56 -5.98
CA SER A 152 -0.37 21.86 -5.51
C SER A 152 0.51 23.05 -5.91
N ASP A 153 1.69 22.82 -6.51
CA ASP A 153 2.66 23.86 -6.84
C ASP A 153 2.87 23.98 -8.36
N PRO A 154 2.29 25.02 -9.01
CA PRO A 154 2.40 25.21 -10.46
C PRO A 154 3.85 25.29 -10.97
N MET A 155 4.79 25.77 -10.16
CA MET A 155 6.20 25.91 -10.54
C MET A 155 6.98 24.59 -10.48
N ALA A 156 6.41 23.58 -9.82
CA ALA A 156 6.98 22.25 -9.74
C ALA A 156 6.42 21.31 -10.82
N GLN A 157 5.25 21.58 -11.40
CA GLN A 157 4.61 20.67 -12.37
C GLN A 157 5.37 20.57 -13.69
N GLU A 158 5.80 21.71 -14.22
CA GLU A 158 6.53 21.81 -15.48
C GLU A 158 7.54 22.95 -15.42
N ASN A 159 8.62 22.82 -16.19
CA ASN A 159 9.59 23.89 -16.32
C ASN A 159 8.97 25.07 -17.07
N ALA A 160 8.78 26.21 -16.38
CA ALA A 160 8.22 27.46 -16.90
C ALA A 160 8.98 28.04 -18.12
N PHE A 161 10.17 27.52 -18.42
CA PHE A 161 11.00 27.93 -19.56
C PHE A 161 10.97 26.92 -20.73
N THR A 162 10.11 25.90 -20.67
CA THR A 162 9.92 24.99 -21.81
C THR A 162 9.15 25.72 -22.91
N ALA A 163 9.69 25.73 -24.13
CA ALA A 163 9.00 26.31 -25.28
C ALA A 163 7.68 25.56 -25.55
N PRO A 164 6.59 26.24 -25.94
CA PRO A 164 5.24 25.64 -26.08
C PRO A 164 5.16 24.45 -27.05
N ASP A 165 6.11 24.33 -27.99
CA ASP A 165 6.16 23.25 -28.99
C ASP A 165 7.15 22.12 -28.61
N CYS A 166 7.73 22.17 -27.41
CA CYS A 166 8.74 21.22 -26.96
C CYS A 166 8.19 20.41 -25.78
N GLU A 167 8.04 19.10 -25.93
CA GLU A 167 7.65 18.23 -24.82
C GLU A 167 8.75 18.21 -23.76
N SER A 168 8.50 18.82 -22.59
CA SER A 168 9.39 18.65 -21.45
C SER A 168 9.34 17.19 -21.00
N ARG A 169 10.48 16.49 -21.09
CA ARG A 169 10.61 15.12 -20.54
C ARG A 169 10.70 15.10 -19.02
N ASP A 170 10.98 16.23 -18.39
CA ASP A 170 11.25 16.36 -16.96
C ASP A 170 10.05 17.00 -16.24
N THR A 171 8.92 16.28 -16.25
CA THR A 171 7.63 16.74 -15.69
C THR A 171 7.18 15.89 -14.51
N LEU A 172 6.31 16.46 -13.68
CA LEU A 172 5.68 15.74 -12.58
C LEU A 172 4.85 14.53 -13.07
N SER A 173 4.23 14.64 -14.25
CA SER A 173 3.48 13.54 -14.86
C SER A 173 4.38 12.33 -15.13
N ASN A 174 5.52 12.55 -15.80
CA ASN A 174 6.48 11.49 -16.11
C ASN A 174 7.09 10.89 -14.82
N PHE A 175 7.31 11.71 -13.79
CA PHE A 175 7.75 11.25 -12.49
C PHE A 175 6.70 10.34 -11.81
N SER A 176 5.44 10.74 -11.85
CA SER A 176 4.34 9.96 -11.27
C SER A 176 4.14 8.63 -11.99
N GLU A 177 4.24 8.63 -13.34
CA GLU A 177 4.22 7.40 -14.14
C GLU A 177 5.41 6.48 -13.81
N PHE A 178 6.61 7.06 -13.62
CA PHE A 178 7.77 6.31 -13.16
C PHE A 178 7.56 5.65 -11.80
N LEU A 179 7.00 6.38 -10.82
CA LEU A 179 6.71 5.84 -9.48
C LEU A 179 5.78 4.63 -9.53
N LEU A 180 4.80 4.63 -10.43
CA LEU A 180 3.92 3.50 -10.65
C LEU A 180 4.65 2.32 -11.26
N ARG A 181 5.36 2.57 -12.37
CA ARG A 181 6.10 1.51 -13.08
C ARG A 181 7.11 0.83 -12.16
N ILE A 182 7.80 1.59 -11.32
CA ILE A 182 8.79 1.02 -10.40
C ILE A 182 8.13 0.31 -9.20
N CYS A 183 6.96 0.75 -8.76
CA CYS A 183 6.17 0.05 -7.74
C CYS A 183 5.80 -1.36 -8.22
N ASP A 184 5.22 -1.45 -9.42
CA ASP A 184 4.79 -2.70 -10.05
C ASP A 184 5.96 -3.64 -10.32
N ASN A 185 7.07 -3.12 -10.84
CA ASN A 185 8.18 -3.95 -11.31
C ASN A 185 9.16 -4.34 -10.21
N LEU A 186 9.33 -3.51 -9.16
CA LEU A 186 10.34 -3.73 -8.12
C LEU A 186 9.74 -3.80 -6.72
N CYS A 187 8.96 -2.79 -6.30
CA CYS A 187 8.49 -2.72 -4.90
C CYS A 187 7.59 -3.91 -4.53
N ILE A 188 6.57 -4.22 -5.34
CA ILE A 188 5.65 -5.33 -5.08
C ILE A 188 6.41 -6.67 -5.05
N PRO A 189 7.17 -7.08 -6.09
CA PRO A 189 7.90 -8.35 -6.07
C PRO A 189 8.87 -8.47 -4.90
N MET A 190 9.57 -7.39 -4.56
CA MET A 190 10.56 -7.35 -3.49
C MET A 190 9.91 -7.54 -2.11
N VAL A 191 8.82 -6.82 -1.82
CA VAL A 191 8.06 -6.98 -0.58
C VAL A 191 7.45 -8.38 -0.50
N MET A 192 6.88 -8.88 -1.59
CA MET A 192 6.35 -10.25 -1.65
C MET A 192 7.42 -11.30 -1.32
N SER A 193 8.60 -11.19 -1.94
CA SER A 193 9.71 -12.10 -1.66
C SER A 193 10.26 -11.96 -0.24
N TYR A 194 10.22 -10.76 0.36
CA TYR A 194 10.66 -10.54 1.74
C TYR A 194 9.68 -11.16 2.73
N LEU A 195 8.37 -10.96 2.52
CA LEU A 195 7.31 -11.50 3.38
C LEU A 195 7.30 -13.04 3.42
N GLU A 196 7.73 -13.71 2.36
CA GLU A 196 7.95 -15.17 2.35
C GLU A 196 9.01 -15.63 3.38
N ARG A 197 9.95 -14.76 3.73
CA ARG A 197 11.12 -15.09 4.54
C ARG A 197 11.02 -14.56 5.95
N ALA A 198 10.62 -13.29 6.08
CA ALA A 198 10.58 -12.57 7.33
C ALA A 198 9.44 -11.55 7.29
N VAL A 199 8.64 -11.52 8.35
CA VAL A 199 7.54 -10.56 8.47
C VAL A 199 7.97 -9.46 9.44
N SER A 200 8.18 -8.26 8.89
CA SER A 200 8.46 -7.03 9.66
C SER A 200 7.24 -6.09 9.57
N PRO A 201 6.56 -5.80 10.70
CA PRO A 201 5.41 -4.88 10.72
C PRO A 201 5.74 -3.51 10.13
N SER A 202 6.94 -2.97 10.43
CA SER A 202 7.37 -1.67 9.94
C SER A 202 7.53 -1.63 8.43
N VAL A 203 8.12 -2.68 7.83
CA VAL A 203 8.26 -2.77 6.36
C VAL A 203 6.89 -2.75 5.69
N MET A 204 5.94 -3.50 6.26
CA MET A 204 4.58 -3.56 5.73
C MET A 204 3.84 -2.23 5.87
N GLU A 205 3.94 -1.59 7.03
CA GLU A 205 3.34 -0.29 7.30
C GLU A 205 3.82 0.77 6.30
N VAL A 206 5.15 0.85 6.11
CA VAL A 206 5.74 1.79 5.14
C VAL A 206 5.27 1.50 3.72
N PHE A 207 5.22 0.22 3.34
CA PHE A 207 4.80 -0.18 2.00
C PHE A 207 3.32 0.16 1.73
N ILE A 208 2.40 -0.21 2.63
CA ILE A 208 0.98 0.10 2.49
C ILE A 208 0.76 1.62 2.52
N SER A 209 1.46 2.35 3.39
CA SER A 209 1.43 3.81 3.41
C SER A 209 1.90 4.43 2.08
N ALA A 210 2.91 3.84 1.44
CA ALA A 210 3.37 4.27 0.12
C ALA A 210 2.32 4.01 -0.96
N LEU A 211 1.69 2.82 -0.97
CA LEU A 211 0.61 2.49 -1.91
C LEU A 211 -0.60 3.42 -1.74
N ASN A 212 -1.01 3.70 -0.50
CA ASN A 212 -2.05 4.68 -0.19
C ASN A 212 -1.75 6.04 -0.79
N THR A 213 -0.53 6.53 -0.58
CA THR A 213 -0.10 7.82 -1.12
C THR A 213 -0.09 7.80 -2.65
N LEU A 214 0.42 6.72 -3.25
CA LEU A 214 0.49 6.55 -4.70
C LEU A 214 -0.90 6.56 -5.36
N PHE A 215 -1.91 5.97 -4.71
CA PHE A 215 -3.31 6.03 -5.17
C PHE A 215 -3.89 7.45 -5.13
N THR A 216 -3.43 8.29 -4.19
CA THR A 216 -3.76 9.72 -4.19
C THR A 216 -3.07 10.47 -5.33
N VAL A 217 -1.79 10.18 -5.62
CA VAL A 217 -1.04 10.84 -6.71
C VAL A 217 -1.68 10.60 -8.07
N MET A 218 -2.18 9.39 -8.34
CA MET A 218 -2.77 9.05 -9.64
C MET A 218 -4.09 8.28 -9.50
N PRO A 219 -5.23 9.00 -9.37
CA PRO A 219 -6.57 8.39 -9.29
C PRO A 219 -6.90 7.50 -10.49
N ASN A 220 -6.54 7.91 -11.71
CA ASN A 220 -6.75 7.10 -12.92
C ASN A 220 -6.00 5.75 -12.88
N MET A 221 -4.98 5.63 -12.03
CA MET A 221 -4.19 4.42 -11.85
C MET A 221 -4.69 3.59 -10.66
N ARG A 222 -5.45 4.18 -9.73
CA ARG A 222 -6.31 3.44 -8.81
C ARG A 222 -7.20 2.48 -9.60
N ASP A 223 -7.77 2.94 -10.71
CA ASP A 223 -8.62 2.12 -11.58
C ASP A 223 -7.82 1.10 -12.39
N LYS A 224 -6.64 1.46 -12.92
CA LYS A 224 -5.78 0.49 -13.64
C LYS A 224 -5.22 -0.57 -12.71
N PHE A 225 -4.81 -0.19 -11.50
CA PHE A 225 -4.33 -1.12 -10.47
C PHE A 225 -5.46 -2.02 -9.98
N SER A 226 -6.65 -1.47 -9.74
CA SER A 226 -7.88 -2.23 -9.41
C SER A 226 -8.28 -3.22 -10.51
N LYS A 227 -8.21 -2.82 -11.78
CA LYS A 227 -8.44 -3.73 -12.92
C LYS A 227 -7.36 -4.81 -13.03
N LYS A 228 -6.11 -4.46 -12.73
CA LYS A 228 -4.96 -5.37 -12.77
C LYS A 228 -4.97 -6.39 -11.62
N LEU A 229 -5.50 -5.99 -10.45
CA LEU A 229 -5.90 -6.87 -9.35
C LEU A 229 -7.00 -7.85 -9.79
N GLY A 230 -7.96 -7.39 -10.60
CA GLY A 230 -9.11 -8.15 -11.10
C GLY A 230 -8.86 -9.13 -12.25
N THR A 231 -7.61 -9.24 -12.75
CA THR A 231 -7.27 -10.13 -13.87
C THR A 231 -6.37 -11.25 -13.38
N ASP A 232 -6.65 -12.49 -13.83
CA ASP A 232 -6.01 -13.78 -13.45
C ASP A 232 -4.46 -13.86 -13.59
N HIS A 233 -3.77 -12.77 -13.92
CA HIS A 233 -2.36 -12.74 -14.28
C HIS A 233 -1.49 -11.75 -13.52
N VAL A 234 -1.79 -11.40 -12.26
CA VAL A 234 -0.91 -10.49 -11.49
C VAL A 234 -0.63 -10.92 -10.04
N PRO A 235 0.63 -10.80 -9.55
CA PRO A 235 1.05 -10.99 -8.15
C PRO A 235 0.30 -10.18 -7.08
N CYS A 236 -0.65 -9.31 -7.45
CA CYS A 236 -1.45 -8.56 -6.50
C CYS A 236 -2.58 -9.42 -5.90
N ALA A 237 -3.08 -10.43 -6.62
CA ALA A 237 -3.85 -11.51 -6.00
C ALA A 237 -2.98 -12.26 -4.98
N ALA A 238 -1.66 -12.36 -5.17
CA ALA A 238 -0.75 -12.88 -4.14
C ALA A 238 -0.52 -11.90 -2.97
N LEU A 239 -0.81 -10.61 -3.12
CA LEU A 239 -0.83 -9.61 -2.02
C LEU A 239 -2.02 -9.83 -1.09
N LEU A 240 -3.18 -10.20 -1.65
CA LEU A 240 -4.41 -10.52 -0.90
C LEU A 240 -4.55 -12.01 -0.52
N ASP A 241 -4.09 -12.96 -1.33
CA ASP A 241 -3.97 -14.37 -0.95
C ASP A 241 -2.99 -14.53 0.23
N ARG A 242 -1.93 -13.68 0.26
CA ARG A 242 -1.07 -13.49 1.44
C ARG A 242 -1.60 -12.47 2.44
N GLN A 243 -2.79 -11.87 2.24
CA GLN A 243 -3.50 -11.25 3.36
C GLN A 243 -3.85 -12.28 4.41
N ASN A 244 -3.89 -13.59 4.13
CA ASN A 244 -3.89 -14.57 5.21
C ASN A 244 -2.75 -14.31 6.22
N LEU A 245 -1.55 -13.94 5.75
CA LEU A 245 -0.39 -13.54 6.59
C LEU A 245 -0.47 -12.10 7.12
N LEU A 246 -1.20 -11.19 6.45
CA LEU A 246 -1.41 -9.81 6.92
C LEU A 246 -2.49 -9.74 8.00
N LEU A 247 -3.63 -10.40 7.79
CA LEU A 247 -4.71 -10.60 8.77
C LEU A 247 -4.21 -11.31 10.02
N LEU A 248 -3.34 -12.32 9.89
CA LEU A 248 -2.67 -12.99 11.01
C LEU A 248 -1.85 -12.06 11.92
N ARG A 249 -1.49 -10.84 11.50
CA ARG A 249 -0.60 -9.92 12.28
C ARG A 249 -1.06 -8.47 12.37
N ILE A 250 -2.09 -8.07 11.64
CA ILE A 250 -2.88 -6.85 11.86
C ILE A 250 -3.35 -6.79 13.33
N LEU A 251 -3.63 -7.95 13.92
CA LEU A 251 -3.97 -8.19 15.32
C LEU A 251 -3.01 -7.58 16.37
N SER A 252 -1.72 -7.43 16.06
CA SER A 252 -0.71 -7.11 17.09
C SER A 252 -0.17 -5.68 17.03
N ASN A 253 -0.44 -4.93 15.95
CA ASN A 253 0.06 -3.56 15.80
C ASN A 253 -1.06 -2.60 15.37
N PRO A 254 -1.52 -1.70 16.25
CA PRO A 254 -2.64 -0.81 15.97
C PRO A 254 -2.35 0.18 14.83
N VAL A 255 -1.09 0.60 14.64
CA VAL A 255 -0.69 1.54 13.58
C VAL A 255 -0.76 0.86 12.21
N LEU A 256 -0.25 -0.37 12.13
CA LEU A 256 -0.33 -1.17 10.91
C LEU A 256 -1.80 -1.48 10.57
N ASN A 257 -2.61 -1.87 11.56
CA ASN A 257 -4.03 -2.12 11.37
C ASN A 257 -4.76 -0.90 10.80
N GLN A 258 -4.56 0.28 11.39
CA GLN A 258 -5.16 1.51 10.90
C GLN A 258 -4.73 1.83 9.46
N THR A 259 -3.46 1.63 9.14
CA THR A 259 -2.90 1.89 7.81
C THR A 259 -3.46 0.93 6.76
N CYS A 260 -3.57 -0.36 7.10
CA CYS A 260 -4.21 -1.38 6.27
C CYS A 260 -5.71 -1.12 6.10
N SER A 261 -6.43 -0.79 7.17
CA SER A 261 -7.86 -0.50 7.14
C SER A 261 -8.17 0.70 6.23
N SER A 262 -7.37 1.77 6.33
CA SER A 262 -7.46 2.93 5.43
C SER A 262 -7.20 2.53 3.97
N PHE A 263 -6.19 1.68 3.72
CA PHE A 263 -5.92 1.17 2.38
C PHE A 263 -7.07 0.32 1.82
N LEU A 264 -7.60 -0.61 2.61
CA LEU A 264 -8.71 -1.47 2.19
C LEU A 264 -9.97 -0.65 1.92
N TYR A 265 -10.28 0.32 2.77
CA TYR A 265 -11.39 1.26 2.55
C TYR A 265 -11.23 1.98 1.21
N ASN A 266 -10.07 2.60 0.98
CA ASN A 266 -9.78 3.29 -0.28
C ASN A 266 -9.82 2.32 -1.47
N LEU A 267 -9.32 1.10 -1.33
CA LEU A 267 -9.35 0.11 -2.40
C LEU A 267 -10.80 -0.27 -2.75
N CYS A 268 -11.62 -0.63 -1.76
CA CYS A 268 -13.03 -0.98 -1.94
C CYS A 268 -13.81 0.14 -2.63
N LEU A 269 -13.58 1.40 -2.24
CA LEU A 269 -14.23 2.54 -2.86
C LEU A 269 -13.85 2.69 -4.34
N SER A 270 -12.65 2.28 -4.75
CA SER A 270 -12.23 2.32 -6.17
C SER A 270 -12.79 1.16 -6.96
N LEU A 271 -12.75 -0.03 -6.36
CA LEU A 271 -13.30 -1.23 -6.97
C LEU A 271 -14.79 -1.02 -7.25
N TYR A 272 -15.50 -0.41 -6.30
CA TYR A 272 -16.89 -0.04 -6.47
C TYR A 272 -17.11 0.97 -7.61
N SER A 273 -16.32 2.06 -7.67
CA SER A 273 -16.43 3.04 -8.75
C SER A 273 -16.10 2.47 -10.14
N VAL A 274 -15.34 1.38 -10.20
CA VAL A 274 -15.09 0.64 -11.46
C VAL A 274 -16.28 -0.25 -11.83
N MET A 275 -16.99 -0.82 -10.84
CA MET A 275 -18.15 -1.68 -11.05
C MET A 275 -19.40 -0.88 -11.48
N GLU A 276 -19.69 0.23 -10.80
CA GLU A 276 -20.86 1.06 -11.08
C GLU A 276 -20.47 2.23 -11.99
N LYS A 277 -21.04 2.28 -13.20
CA LYS A 277 -20.82 3.39 -14.14
C LYS A 277 -21.49 4.66 -13.60
N GLU A 278 -20.70 5.69 -13.32
CA GLU A 278 -21.08 7.10 -13.08
C GLU A 278 -22.57 7.33 -12.77
N ARG A 279 -23.01 6.87 -11.59
CA ARG A 279 -24.30 7.26 -10.98
C ARG A 279 -24.00 7.88 -9.63
N ASP A 280 -24.82 8.84 -9.22
CA ASP A 280 -24.72 9.47 -7.90
C ASP A 280 -24.86 8.41 -6.80
N PHE A 281 -24.10 8.58 -5.71
CA PHE A 281 -24.10 7.63 -4.61
C PHE A 281 -25.51 7.43 -4.05
N SER A 282 -26.03 6.21 -4.09
CA SER A 282 -27.33 5.90 -3.46
C SER A 282 -27.19 5.86 -1.93
N GLN A 283 -28.29 6.05 -1.20
CA GLN A 283 -28.28 5.98 0.27
C GLN A 283 -27.68 4.65 0.79
N ASN A 284 -27.96 3.54 0.11
CA ASN A 284 -27.42 2.22 0.43
C ASN A 284 -25.89 2.15 0.30
N GLU A 285 -25.30 2.90 -0.63
CA GLU A 285 -23.86 2.92 -0.85
C GLU A 285 -23.14 3.74 0.21
N GLN A 286 -23.73 4.87 0.61
CA GLN A 286 -23.22 5.68 1.71
C GLN A 286 -23.19 4.85 3.01
N GLU A 287 -24.27 4.12 3.31
CA GLU A 287 -24.34 3.23 4.47
C GLU A 287 -23.31 2.10 4.41
N MET A 288 -23.10 1.50 3.23
CA MET A 288 -22.09 0.47 3.00
C MET A 288 -20.66 0.98 3.30
N PHE A 289 -20.30 2.17 2.80
CA PHE A 289 -18.97 2.74 3.03
C PHE A 289 -18.78 3.23 4.47
N GLU A 290 -19.82 3.77 5.11
CA GLU A 290 -19.76 4.11 6.54
C GLU A 290 -19.53 2.88 7.42
N LEU A 291 -20.18 1.75 7.07
CA LEU A 291 -19.97 0.48 7.73
C LEU A 291 -18.52 -0.01 7.56
N LEU A 292 -17.98 0.01 6.34
CA LEU A 292 -16.58 -0.36 6.08
C LEU A 292 -15.60 0.54 6.84
N GLN A 293 -15.83 1.85 6.83
CA GLN A 293 -14.94 2.81 7.49
C GLN A 293 -14.88 2.56 9.01
N LYS A 294 -16.01 2.24 9.64
CA LYS A 294 -16.09 1.96 11.09
C LYS A 294 -15.64 0.55 11.45
N GLY A 295 -15.96 -0.43 10.60
CA GLY A 295 -15.77 -1.86 10.87
C GLY A 295 -14.37 -2.38 10.55
N LEU A 296 -13.69 -1.87 9.51
CA LEU A 296 -12.38 -2.38 9.09
C LEU A 296 -11.32 -2.36 10.21
N PRO A 297 -11.14 -1.27 10.99
CA PRO A 297 -10.17 -1.25 12.09
C PRO A 297 -10.49 -2.24 13.21
N GLN A 298 -11.74 -2.70 13.29
CA GLN A 298 -12.22 -3.59 14.35
C GLN A 298 -12.22 -5.06 13.91
N LEU A 299 -12.09 -5.34 12.60
CA LEU A 299 -11.95 -6.68 12.02
C LEU A 299 -10.55 -7.26 12.28
N ASN A 300 -10.30 -7.52 13.55
CA ASN A 300 -9.10 -8.13 14.07
C ASN A 300 -9.35 -9.63 14.23
N TYR A 301 -9.55 -10.33 13.11
CA TYR A 301 -9.79 -11.77 13.07
C TYR A 301 -9.00 -12.42 11.94
N THR A 302 -8.52 -13.64 12.15
CA THR A 302 -7.98 -14.49 11.07
C THR A 302 -9.10 -14.95 10.14
N VAL A 303 -8.80 -15.38 8.91
CA VAL A 303 -9.84 -15.87 7.99
C VAL A 303 -10.70 -16.99 8.59
N PRO A 304 -10.14 -18.02 9.25
CA PRO A 304 -10.96 -19.03 9.92
C PRO A 304 -11.82 -18.46 11.06
N GLU A 305 -11.29 -17.54 11.87
CA GLU A 305 -12.05 -16.86 12.93
C GLU A 305 -13.16 -15.98 12.35
N SER A 306 -12.90 -15.28 11.25
CA SER A 306 -13.89 -14.47 10.53
C SER A 306 -14.97 -15.33 9.89
N LEU A 307 -14.66 -16.56 9.45
CA LEU A 307 -15.68 -17.51 8.99
C LEU A 307 -16.51 -18.03 10.16
N LEU A 308 -15.89 -18.32 11.31
CA LEU A 308 -16.60 -18.67 12.54
C LEU A 308 -17.50 -17.51 12.99
N LEU A 309 -17.03 -16.27 12.90
CA LEU A 309 -17.81 -15.06 13.19
C LEU A 309 -19.12 -15.01 12.38
N LEU A 310 -19.12 -15.43 11.11
CA LEU A 310 -20.33 -15.50 10.29
C LEU A 310 -21.32 -16.56 10.77
N THR A 311 -20.83 -17.60 11.44
CA THR A 311 -21.65 -18.67 12.02
C THR A 311 -22.13 -18.37 13.43
N GLU A 312 -21.55 -17.36 14.10
CA GLU A 312 -21.96 -16.95 15.44
C GLU A 312 -23.36 -16.34 15.43
N ASN A 313 -24.13 -16.71 16.46
CA ASN A 313 -25.50 -16.25 16.66
C ASN A 313 -25.46 -15.16 17.76
N PRO A 314 -25.37 -13.84 17.43
CA PRO A 314 -25.54 -12.76 18.41
C PRO A 314 -26.74 -12.98 19.35
N GLU A 315 -26.58 -12.82 20.66
CA GLU A 315 -27.66 -13.14 21.59
C GLU A 315 -28.94 -12.32 21.31
N PRO A 316 -30.15 -12.91 21.39
CA PRO A 316 -31.41 -12.27 21.00
C PRO A 316 -31.81 -11.05 21.86
N PHE A 317 -31.09 -10.80 22.95
CA PHE A 317 -31.34 -9.69 23.89
C PHE A 317 -30.11 -8.79 24.11
N SER A 318 -28.96 -9.08 23.48
CA SER A 318 -27.81 -8.18 23.53
C SER A 318 -27.92 -7.16 22.39
N LEU A 319 -27.64 -5.90 22.72
CA LEU A 319 -27.38 -4.81 21.77
C LEU A 319 -26.05 -5.05 21.01
N ASP A 320 -25.74 -6.27 20.56
CA ASP A 320 -24.54 -6.58 19.78
C ASP A 320 -24.67 -6.11 18.31
N GLN A 321 -25.05 -4.85 18.15
CA GLN A 321 -24.89 -4.10 16.91
C GLN A 321 -23.42 -4.15 16.44
N SER A 322 -22.49 -4.34 17.36
CA SER A 322 -21.09 -4.66 17.10
C SER A 322 -20.92 -5.93 16.27
N LEU A 323 -21.45 -7.09 16.71
CA LEU A 323 -21.24 -8.37 16.04
C LEU A 323 -21.84 -8.37 14.62
N CYS A 324 -23.08 -7.89 14.45
CA CYS A 324 -23.70 -7.76 13.13
C CYS A 324 -22.88 -6.83 12.22
N SER A 325 -22.37 -5.71 12.75
CA SER A 325 -21.52 -4.80 11.97
C SER A 325 -20.22 -5.46 11.51
N HIS A 326 -19.59 -6.28 12.35
CA HIS A 326 -18.40 -7.04 11.96
C HIS A 326 -18.72 -8.09 10.88
N GLN A 327 -19.81 -8.86 11.05
CA GLN A 327 -20.27 -9.83 10.06
C GLN A 327 -20.52 -9.16 8.70
N TYR A 328 -21.27 -8.06 8.69
CA TYR A 328 -21.58 -7.31 7.47
C TYR A 328 -20.32 -6.72 6.81
N CYS A 329 -19.40 -6.17 7.61
CA CYS A 329 -18.12 -5.65 7.11
C CYS A 329 -17.28 -6.76 6.47
N PHE A 330 -17.22 -7.94 7.07
CA PHE A 330 -16.50 -9.09 6.52
C PHE A 330 -17.13 -9.63 5.24
N ILE A 331 -18.46 -9.72 5.17
CA ILE A 331 -19.21 -10.09 3.95
C ILE A 331 -18.87 -9.14 2.79
N LEU A 332 -18.84 -7.83 3.05
CA LEU A 332 -18.50 -6.84 2.03
C LEU A 332 -17.06 -6.97 1.54
N LEU A 333 -16.10 -7.18 2.44
CA LEU A 333 -14.70 -7.44 2.08
C LEU A 333 -14.57 -8.66 1.16
N LEU A 334 -15.21 -9.77 1.54
CA LEU A 334 -15.25 -10.98 0.71
C LEU A 334 -15.87 -10.69 -0.65
N TYR A 335 -16.89 -9.80 -0.71
CA TYR A 335 -17.65 -9.56 -1.93
C TYR A 335 -16.81 -8.80 -2.93
N PHE A 336 -16.08 -7.78 -2.47
CA PHE A 336 -15.09 -7.08 -3.28
C PHE A 336 -13.96 -8.01 -3.73
N ALA A 337 -13.44 -8.86 -2.85
CA ALA A 337 -12.39 -9.79 -3.22
C ALA A 337 -12.84 -10.78 -4.32
N TYR A 338 -13.97 -11.46 -4.10
CA TYR A 338 -14.48 -12.47 -5.04
C TYR A 338 -14.90 -11.87 -6.38
N THR A 339 -15.51 -10.69 -6.39
CA THR A 339 -15.92 -10.01 -7.63
C THR A 339 -14.72 -9.72 -8.54
N PHE A 340 -13.55 -9.49 -7.94
CA PHE A 340 -12.30 -9.26 -8.64
C PHE A 340 -11.41 -10.51 -8.70
N GLY A 341 -12.00 -11.70 -8.59
CA GLY A 341 -11.32 -12.97 -8.85
C GLY A 341 -10.43 -13.49 -7.71
N ASP A 342 -10.41 -12.82 -6.56
CA ASP A 342 -9.64 -13.27 -5.40
C ASP A 342 -10.46 -14.27 -4.56
N ARG A 343 -10.00 -15.53 -4.56
CA ARG A 343 -10.68 -16.68 -3.95
C ARG A 343 -9.86 -17.26 -2.80
N PHE A 344 -9.46 -16.41 -1.87
CA PHE A 344 -8.62 -16.79 -0.73
C PHE A 344 -9.34 -17.66 0.33
N VAL A 345 -10.67 -17.79 0.25
CA VAL A 345 -11.47 -18.69 1.09
C VAL A 345 -11.94 -19.90 0.26
N PRO A 346 -11.85 -21.13 0.77
CA PRO A 346 -12.45 -22.29 0.09
C PRO A 346 -13.97 -22.13 -0.11
N GLU A 347 -14.44 -22.34 -1.35
CA GLU A 347 -15.86 -22.16 -1.73
C GLU A 347 -16.83 -22.98 -0.85
N ALA A 348 -16.44 -24.19 -0.43
CA ALA A 348 -17.24 -25.03 0.46
C ALA A 348 -17.42 -24.45 1.87
N GLU A 349 -16.35 -23.90 2.46
CA GLU A 349 -16.40 -23.26 3.78
C GLU A 349 -17.19 -21.96 3.72
N LEU A 350 -16.99 -21.18 2.64
CA LEU A 350 -17.73 -19.95 2.40
C LEU A 350 -19.23 -20.22 2.25
N PHE A 351 -19.62 -21.21 1.46
CA PHE A 351 -21.02 -21.58 1.27
C PHE A 351 -21.70 -21.95 2.59
N LEU A 352 -21.03 -22.77 3.41
CA LEU A 352 -21.56 -23.17 4.72
C LEU A 352 -21.71 -21.97 5.65
N ALA A 353 -20.72 -21.06 5.68
CA ALA A 353 -20.76 -19.85 6.50
C ALA A 353 -21.91 -18.93 6.08
N MET A 354 -22.09 -18.67 4.77
CA MET A 354 -23.16 -17.83 4.23
C MET A 354 -24.55 -18.43 4.48
N LYS A 355 -24.69 -19.76 4.34
CA LYS A 355 -25.93 -20.47 4.66
C LYS A 355 -26.29 -20.33 6.14
N THR A 356 -25.32 -20.53 7.03
CA THR A 356 -25.52 -20.45 8.48
C THR A 356 -25.87 -19.02 8.90
N PHE A 357 -25.21 -18.02 8.32
CA PHE A 357 -25.52 -16.61 8.54
C PHE A 357 -26.98 -16.28 8.18
N LEU A 358 -27.48 -16.73 7.02
CA LEU A 358 -28.87 -16.48 6.62
C LEU A 358 -29.89 -17.17 7.51
N LEU A 359 -29.61 -18.41 7.94
CA LEU A 359 -30.47 -19.12 8.89
C LEU A 359 -30.54 -18.38 10.24
N SER A 360 -29.40 -17.90 10.74
CA SER A 360 -29.33 -17.08 11.96
C SER A 360 -30.12 -15.78 11.83
N ALA A 361 -30.03 -15.09 10.68
CA ALA A 361 -30.82 -13.89 10.41
C ALA A 361 -32.33 -14.19 10.36
N GLN A 362 -32.71 -15.31 9.74
CA GLN A 362 -34.10 -15.76 9.64
C GLN A 362 -34.68 -16.13 11.02
N ASP A 363 -33.92 -16.84 11.85
CA ASP A 363 -34.33 -17.25 13.19
C ASP A 363 -34.61 -16.04 14.11
N ARG A 364 -33.96 -14.89 13.84
CA ARG A 364 -34.21 -13.61 14.55
C ARG A 364 -35.39 -12.84 14.00
N GLY A 365 -35.84 -13.15 12.79
CA GLY A 365 -36.71 -12.27 12.02
C GLY A 365 -36.04 -10.96 11.57
N ASP A 366 -34.70 -10.91 11.53
CA ASP A 366 -33.96 -9.76 11.02
C ASP A 366 -33.83 -9.84 9.49
N CYS A 367 -33.78 -8.70 8.81
CA CYS A 367 -33.56 -8.64 7.37
C CYS A 367 -32.25 -7.91 7.10
N PRO A 368 -31.22 -8.58 6.56
CA PRO A 368 -29.98 -7.93 6.19
C PRO A 368 -30.22 -6.76 5.23
N PRO A 369 -29.43 -5.68 5.30
CA PRO A 369 -29.52 -4.57 4.35
C PRO A 369 -29.38 -5.05 2.90
N PRO A 370 -29.99 -4.36 1.90
CA PRO A 370 -30.00 -4.82 0.51
C PRO A 370 -28.61 -5.09 -0.09
N TYR A 371 -27.60 -4.28 0.27
CA TYR A 371 -26.22 -4.46 -0.19
C TYR A 371 -25.54 -5.70 0.39
N ILE A 372 -25.84 -6.06 1.64
CA ILE A 372 -25.38 -7.31 2.27
C ILE A 372 -26.09 -8.50 1.64
N PHE A 373 -27.41 -8.40 1.48
CA PHE A 373 -28.18 -9.47 0.89
C PHE A 373 -27.75 -9.76 -0.56
N ARG A 374 -27.48 -8.72 -1.37
CA ARG A 374 -26.88 -8.85 -2.71
C ARG A 374 -25.55 -9.60 -2.69
N ALA A 375 -24.66 -9.26 -1.75
CA ALA A 375 -23.38 -9.95 -1.60
C ALA A 375 -23.55 -11.43 -1.24
N VAL A 376 -24.45 -11.75 -0.30
CA VAL A 376 -24.72 -13.13 0.11
C VAL A 376 -25.31 -13.95 -1.04
N LEU A 377 -26.27 -13.41 -1.78
CA LEU A 377 -26.83 -14.07 -2.97
C LEU A 377 -25.75 -14.35 -4.02
N TYR A 378 -24.85 -13.39 -4.23
CA TYR A 378 -23.71 -13.58 -5.12
C TYR A 378 -22.83 -14.75 -4.67
N PHE A 379 -22.49 -14.87 -3.38
CA PHE A 379 -21.70 -16.00 -2.89
C PHE A 379 -22.39 -17.34 -3.03
N LEU A 380 -23.70 -17.40 -2.73
CA LEU A 380 -24.47 -18.63 -2.89
C LEU A 380 -24.44 -19.08 -4.36
N ALA A 381 -24.64 -18.16 -5.30
CA ALA A 381 -24.59 -18.46 -6.73
C ALA A 381 -23.19 -18.93 -7.19
N VAL A 382 -22.13 -18.24 -6.78
CA VAL A 382 -20.74 -18.57 -7.19
C VAL A 382 -20.28 -19.91 -6.62
N CYS A 383 -20.68 -20.26 -5.40
CA CYS A 383 -20.28 -21.51 -4.77
C CYS A 383 -21.11 -22.72 -5.27
N GLN A 384 -22.37 -22.50 -5.67
CA GLN A 384 -23.26 -23.57 -6.14
C GLN A 384 -22.84 -24.17 -7.49
N ASP A 385 -22.24 -23.37 -8.38
CA ASP A 385 -21.91 -23.78 -9.76
C ASP A 385 -20.75 -24.81 -9.85
N LYS A 386 -20.05 -25.09 -8.73
CA LYS A 386 -18.80 -25.88 -8.73
C LYS A 386 -18.80 -27.11 -7.81
N SER A 387 -19.76 -27.24 -6.91
CA SER A 387 -19.86 -28.40 -6.02
C SER A 387 -20.90 -29.39 -6.55
N LYS A 388 -20.45 -30.54 -7.04
CA LYS A 388 -21.35 -31.65 -7.43
C LYS A 388 -22.09 -32.28 -6.25
N ASP A 389 -21.76 -31.91 -5.02
CA ASP A 389 -22.33 -32.43 -3.77
C ASP A 389 -23.27 -31.44 -3.03
N LEU A 390 -23.54 -30.24 -3.57
CA LEU A 390 -24.50 -29.28 -2.97
C LEU A 390 -25.88 -29.29 -3.66
N ASP A 391 -26.33 -30.46 -4.12
CA ASP A 391 -27.74 -30.69 -4.46
C ASP A 391 -28.55 -30.66 -3.16
N LEU A 392 -29.08 -29.49 -2.77
CA LEU A 392 -30.25 -29.24 -1.90
C LEU A 392 -30.22 -27.81 -1.35
N VAL A 393 -30.31 -26.80 -2.22
CA VAL A 393 -30.96 -25.54 -1.82
C VAL A 393 -32.34 -25.57 -2.48
N LYS A 394 -33.33 -26.09 -1.74
CA LYS A 394 -34.74 -25.98 -2.15
C LYS A 394 -35.13 -24.50 -2.15
N ASP A 395 -36.03 -24.13 -3.07
CA ASP A 395 -36.59 -22.79 -3.27
C ASP A 395 -37.25 -22.14 -2.02
N ASP A 396 -37.31 -22.84 -0.88
CA ASP A 396 -37.87 -22.37 0.39
C ASP A 396 -36.84 -21.66 1.31
N PHE A 397 -35.59 -21.49 0.87
CA PHE A 397 -34.50 -20.98 1.71
C PHE A 397 -34.51 -19.45 1.93
N ILE A 398 -35.16 -18.69 1.04
CA ILE A 398 -35.25 -17.23 1.13
C ILE A 398 -36.70 -16.84 1.42
N PRO A 399 -36.99 -16.15 2.54
CA PRO A 399 -38.32 -15.63 2.83
C PRO A 399 -38.83 -14.73 1.69
N PRO A 400 -40.10 -14.88 1.26
CA PRO A 400 -40.68 -14.00 0.22
C PRO A 400 -40.57 -12.52 0.58
N SER A 401 -40.63 -12.18 1.87
CA SER A 401 -40.46 -10.82 2.40
C SER A 401 -39.10 -10.19 2.07
N TRP A 402 -38.04 -10.98 1.85
CA TRP A 402 -36.70 -10.47 1.54
C TRP A 402 -36.52 -10.20 0.04
N THR A 403 -37.30 -10.87 -0.83
CA THR A 403 -37.23 -10.68 -2.28
C THR A 403 -37.81 -9.34 -2.76
N PHE A 404 -38.77 -8.76 -2.02
CA PHE A 404 -39.33 -7.44 -2.32
C PHE A 404 -38.37 -6.28 -2.05
N SER A 405 -37.29 -6.50 -1.27
CA SER A 405 -36.34 -5.46 -0.86
C SER A 405 -35.17 -5.28 -1.84
N VAL A 406 -35.03 -6.14 -2.86
CA VAL A 406 -33.98 -6.04 -3.89
C VAL A 406 -34.63 -5.69 -5.22
N GLN A 407 -34.79 -4.40 -5.50
CA GLN A 407 -34.96 -3.95 -6.89
C GLN A 407 -33.61 -4.07 -7.60
N PHE A 408 -33.44 -5.12 -8.41
CA PHE A 408 -32.34 -5.20 -9.37
C PHE A 408 -32.50 -4.05 -10.39
N ASN A 409 -31.62 -3.06 -10.30
CA ASN A 409 -31.49 -1.93 -11.24
C ASN A 409 -30.03 -1.68 -11.61
#